data_AF-A0A847YFH2-F1
#
_entry.id   AF-A0A847YFH2-F1
#
_cell.length_a   1.000
_cell.length_b   1.000
_cell.length_c   1.000
_cell.angle_alpha   90.00
_cell.angle_beta   90.00
_cell.angle_gamma   90.00
#
_symmetry.space_group_name_H-M   'P 1'
#
loop_
_entity.id
_entity.type
_entity.pdbx_description
1 polymer ?
#
loop_
_entity_poly.entity_id
_entity_poly.type
_entity_poly.pdbx_seq_one_letter_code
_entity_poly.pdbx_strand_id
1 'polypeptide(L)'
;MSPSHDKKPREPSRQAKPVVLSGPSGVGKTTVAELLLRKSPVPLVKSVSATTRPPRPGEVHGVDYFFLTPEEFFRRREAGEFLETAEVFENGVWYGTLREPVMRLLADGKWVLSVIDVRGAIALRDALPDAVSIFLLPESPAVLMERLRGRGTEDEETVRLRLQRAEEELRLADQYRYRVMNDRVEDAVARICAILALEAGLTGTYDPKGIVADGGCSPCTTN
;
A
#
# COMPACT_ATOMS: atom_id res chain seq x y z
N MET A 1 33.96 5.90 -3.30
CA MET A 1 33.16 7.07 -3.72
C MET A 1 31.77 6.57 -4.05
N SER A 2 30.86 6.66 -3.10
CA SER A 2 29.48 6.17 -3.25
C SER A 2 28.63 7.30 -3.85
N PRO A 3 27.82 7.05 -4.90
CA PRO A 3 27.01 8.09 -5.50
C PRO A 3 25.85 8.45 -4.55
N SER A 4 25.92 9.67 -4.03
CA SER A 4 24.85 10.36 -3.31
C SER A 4 23.59 10.38 -4.16
N HIS A 5 22.54 9.70 -3.70
CA HIS A 5 21.20 9.81 -4.26
C HIS A 5 20.57 11.13 -3.81
N ASP A 6 20.96 12.23 -4.46
CA ASP A 6 20.25 13.49 -4.36
C ASP A 6 18.88 13.34 -5.06
N LYS A 7 17.83 13.09 -4.27
CA LYS A 7 16.45 13.18 -4.76
C LYS A 7 16.07 14.66 -4.86
N LYS A 8 16.18 15.25 -6.05
CA LYS A 8 15.56 16.55 -6.36
C LYS A 8 14.05 16.50 -6.03
N PRO A 9 13.47 17.58 -5.46
CA PRO A 9 12.02 17.70 -5.32
C PRO A 9 11.36 17.61 -6.70
N ARG A 10 10.43 16.67 -6.87
CA ARG A 10 9.69 16.50 -8.12
C ARG A 10 8.48 17.46 -8.13
N GLU A 11 8.34 18.23 -9.20
CA GLU A 11 7.17 19.10 -9.40
C GLU A 11 5.87 18.28 -9.50
N PRO A 12 4.74 18.78 -8.97
CA PRO A 12 3.47 18.08 -9.03
C PRO A 12 2.97 17.95 -10.48
N SER A 13 2.84 16.71 -10.97
CA SER A 13 2.22 16.41 -12.26
C SER A 13 0.72 16.17 -12.09
N ARG A 14 -0.11 16.68 -13.01
CA ARG A 14 -1.56 16.39 -13.06
C ARG A 14 -1.88 14.96 -13.55
N GLN A 15 -0.88 14.09 -13.64
CA GLN A 15 -1.04 12.73 -14.15
C GLN A 15 -1.53 11.80 -13.05
N ALA A 16 -2.39 10.84 -13.41
CA ALA A 16 -2.79 9.79 -12.49
C ALA A 16 -1.59 8.94 -12.07
N LYS A 17 -1.53 8.59 -10.78
CA LYS A 17 -0.43 7.83 -10.19
C LYS A 17 -0.92 6.51 -9.60
N PRO A 18 -0.06 5.47 -9.59
CA PRO A 18 -0.25 4.33 -8.72
C PRO A 18 -0.15 4.79 -7.26
N VAL A 19 -0.99 4.25 -6.39
CA VAL A 19 -0.97 4.48 -4.95
C VAL A 19 -0.87 3.12 -4.29
N VAL A 20 0.09 2.96 -3.38
CA VAL A 20 0.25 1.72 -2.62
C VAL A 20 0.01 2.02 -1.15
N LEU A 21 -0.97 1.34 -0.56
CA LEU A 21 -1.22 1.37 0.87
C LEU A 21 -0.81 0.02 1.48
N SER A 22 0.23 0.05 2.29
CA SER A 22 0.73 -1.12 3.01
C SER A 22 0.96 -0.79 4.48
N GLY A 23 1.47 -1.76 5.25
CA GLY A 23 1.65 -1.68 6.69
C GLY A 23 1.46 -3.05 7.33
N PRO A 24 1.78 -3.21 8.63
CA PRO A 24 1.77 -4.52 9.25
C PRO A 24 0.37 -5.15 9.27
N SER A 25 0.30 -6.46 9.39
CA SER A 25 -0.99 -7.14 9.64
C SER A 25 -1.70 -6.53 10.86
N GLY A 26 -3.02 -6.32 10.79
CA GLY A 26 -3.81 -5.80 11.91
C GLY A 26 -3.84 -4.27 12.06
N VAL A 27 -3.09 -3.54 11.24
CA VAL A 27 -3.05 -2.06 11.32
C VAL A 27 -4.29 -1.35 10.77
N GLY A 28 -5.23 -2.05 10.11
CA GLY A 28 -6.49 -1.46 9.63
C GLY A 28 -6.51 -1.01 8.16
N LYS A 29 -5.61 -1.53 7.31
CA LYS A 29 -5.50 -1.18 5.88
C LYS A 29 -6.83 -1.22 5.12
N THR A 30 -7.62 -2.28 5.29
CA THR A 30 -8.91 -2.46 4.59
C THR A 30 -9.88 -1.33 4.93
N THR A 31 -10.07 -1.04 6.22
CA THR A 31 -10.96 0.02 6.69
C THR A 31 -10.53 1.40 6.18
N VAL A 32 -9.23 1.69 6.23
CA VAL A 32 -8.68 2.94 5.69
C VAL A 32 -8.91 3.03 4.18
N ALA A 33 -8.67 1.95 3.43
CA ALA A 33 -8.86 1.92 1.97
C ALA A 33 -10.32 2.14 1.56
N GLU A 34 -11.27 1.50 2.24
CA GLU A 34 -12.70 1.67 1.98
C GLU A 34 -13.16 3.11 2.16
N LEU A 35 -12.70 3.77 3.23
CA LEU A 35 -12.99 5.18 3.48
C LEU A 35 -12.27 6.11 2.49
N LEU A 36 -11.04 5.78 2.11
CA LEU A 36 -10.28 6.54 1.11
C LEU A 36 -10.97 6.55 -0.24
N LEU A 37 -11.48 5.41 -0.71
CA LEU A 37 -12.21 5.33 -1.98
C LEU A 37 -13.45 6.24 -2.02
N ARG A 38 -14.02 6.58 -0.86
CA ARG A 38 -15.18 7.49 -0.75
C ARG A 38 -14.79 8.95 -0.60
N LYS A 39 -13.64 9.25 0.04
CA LYS A 39 -13.24 10.60 0.45
C LYS A 39 -12.07 11.19 -0.35
N SER A 40 -11.52 10.43 -1.31
CA SER A 40 -10.32 10.84 -2.02
C SER A 40 -10.54 12.14 -2.81
N PRO A 41 -9.57 13.07 -2.79
CA PRO A 41 -9.61 14.29 -3.61
C PRO A 41 -9.29 14.03 -5.09
N VAL A 42 -8.87 12.81 -5.44
CA VAL A 42 -8.55 12.38 -6.81
C VAL A 42 -9.49 11.24 -7.23
N PRO A 43 -9.66 10.96 -8.53
CA PRO A 43 -10.46 9.84 -9.02
C PRO A 43 -9.78 8.49 -8.70
N LEU A 44 -9.86 8.09 -7.43
CA LEU A 44 -9.19 6.91 -6.88
C LEU A 44 -10.05 5.67 -7.09
N VAL A 45 -9.46 4.62 -7.65
CA VAL A 45 -10.08 3.31 -7.83
C VAL A 45 -9.20 2.23 -7.23
N LYS A 46 -9.82 1.19 -6.68
CA LYS A 46 -9.08 0.05 -6.13
C LYS A 46 -8.63 -0.88 -7.26
N SER A 47 -7.38 -1.34 -7.19
CA SER A 47 -6.89 -2.40 -8.06
C SER A 47 -7.56 -3.74 -7.73
N VAL A 48 -7.94 -4.49 -8.77
CA VAL A 48 -8.47 -5.86 -8.65
C VAL A 48 -7.30 -6.83 -8.81
N SER A 49 -6.95 -7.54 -7.75
CA SER A 49 -5.87 -8.54 -7.77
C SER A 49 -6.29 -9.81 -8.49
N ALA A 50 -5.34 -10.55 -9.06
CA ALA A 50 -5.54 -11.93 -9.46
C ALA A 50 -5.26 -12.88 -8.28
N THR A 51 -5.88 -14.06 -8.31
CA THR A 51 -5.60 -15.12 -7.34
C THR A 51 -5.80 -16.51 -7.92
N THR A 52 -5.07 -17.49 -7.39
CA THR A 52 -5.24 -18.92 -7.72
C THR A 52 -6.30 -19.62 -6.86
N ARG A 53 -6.83 -18.97 -5.81
CA ARG A 53 -7.92 -19.58 -5.03
C ARG A 53 -9.22 -19.60 -5.85
N PRO A 54 -10.11 -20.58 -5.59
CA PRO A 54 -11.46 -20.51 -6.13
C PRO A 54 -12.24 -19.32 -5.55
N PRO A 55 -13.22 -18.78 -6.30
CA PRO A 55 -14.15 -17.77 -5.80
C PRO A 55 -14.98 -18.34 -4.64
N ARG A 56 -15.24 -17.49 -3.65
CA ARG A 56 -16.20 -17.78 -2.57
C ARG A 56 -17.62 -17.46 -3.05
N PRO A 57 -18.66 -18.02 -2.40
CA PRO A 57 -20.04 -17.66 -2.72
C PRO A 57 -20.26 -16.15 -2.70
N GLY A 58 -20.75 -15.59 -3.82
CA GLY A 58 -21.01 -14.16 -3.99
C GLY A 58 -19.88 -13.34 -4.60
N GLU A 59 -18.67 -13.89 -4.75
CA GLU A 59 -17.57 -13.19 -5.42
C GLU A 59 -17.67 -13.30 -6.95
N VAL A 60 -17.32 -12.22 -7.63
CA VAL A 60 -17.44 -12.06 -9.09
C VAL A 60 -16.06 -11.84 -9.72
N HIS A 61 -15.77 -12.63 -10.75
CA HIS A 61 -14.53 -12.52 -11.52
C HIS A 61 -14.40 -11.13 -12.17
N GLY A 62 -13.24 -10.51 -12.00
CA GLY A 62 -12.94 -9.16 -12.52
C GLY A 62 -13.52 -8.01 -11.69
N VAL A 63 -14.26 -8.32 -10.62
CA VAL A 63 -14.77 -7.34 -9.65
C VAL A 63 -14.08 -7.51 -8.31
N ASP A 64 -14.18 -8.70 -7.72
CA ASP A 64 -13.53 -9.01 -6.45
C ASP A 64 -12.07 -9.43 -6.66
N TYR A 65 -11.86 -10.36 -7.60
CA TYR A 65 -10.56 -10.84 -8.04
C TYR A 65 -10.61 -11.31 -9.49
N PHE A 66 -9.46 -11.31 -10.17
CA PHE A 66 -9.26 -12.17 -11.33
C PHE A 66 -8.93 -13.58 -10.84
N PHE A 67 -9.94 -14.44 -10.77
CA PHE A 67 -9.77 -15.85 -10.43
C PHE A 67 -9.11 -16.59 -11.61
N LEU A 68 -7.86 -17.01 -11.43
CA LEU A 68 -7.06 -17.74 -12.41
C LEU A 68 -6.83 -19.17 -11.91
N THR A 69 -6.65 -20.12 -12.83
CA THR A 69 -6.10 -21.42 -12.43
C THR A 69 -4.63 -21.27 -12.06
N PRO A 70 -4.04 -22.17 -11.25
CA PRO A 70 -2.62 -22.15 -10.98
C PRO A 70 -1.76 -22.10 -12.26
N GLU A 71 -2.09 -22.92 -13.25
CA GLU A 71 -1.36 -22.99 -14.53
C GLU A 71 -1.38 -21.64 -15.25
N GLU A 72 -2.55 -21.00 -15.31
CA GLU A 72 -2.72 -19.70 -15.95
C GLU A 72 -1.97 -18.60 -15.18
N PHE A 73 -2.02 -18.63 -13.85
CA PHE A 73 -1.31 -17.66 -13.02
C PHE A 73 0.20 -17.73 -13.24
N PHE A 74 0.78 -18.94 -13.22
CA PHE A 74 2.22 -19.11 -13.41
C PHE A 74 2.66 -18.81 -14.85
N ARG A 75 1.86 -19.19 -15.85
CA ARG A 75 2.11 -18.80 -17.25
C ARG A 75 2.21 -17.27 -17.40
N ARG A 76 1.27 -16.52 -16.80
CA ARG A 76 1.28 -15.05 -16.82
C ARG A 76 2.43 -14.45 -16.03
N ARG A 77 2.80 -15.08 -14.91
CA ARG A 77 3.97 -14.68 -14.11
C ARG A 77 5.27 -14.84 -14.90
N GLU A 78 5.46 -15.96 -15.59
CA GLU A 78 6.61 -16.19 -16.47
C GLU A 78 6.65 -15.21 -17.65
N ALA A 79 5.47 -14.82 -18.15
CA ALA A 79 5.33 -13.81 -19.20
C ALA A 79 5.55 -12.36 -18.70
N GLY A 80 5.78 -12.13 -17.40
CA GLY A 80 6.00 -10.79 -16.85
C GLY A 80 4.74 -9.90 -16.79
N GLU A 81 3.55 -10.50 -16.79
CA GLU A 81 2.27 -9.78 -16.79
C GLU A 81 1.89 -9.18 -15.41
N PHE A 82 2.62 -9.53 -14.35
CA PHE A 82 2.38 -9.04 -13.00
C PHE A 82 3.32 -7.89 -12.61
N LEU A 83 2.80 -6.95 -11.82
CA LEU A 83 3.60 -5.94 -11.12
C LEU A 83 4.25 -6.52 -9.87
N GLU A 84 3.52 -7.41 -9.19
CA GLU A 84 3.98 -8.14 -8.01
C GLU A 84 3.17 -9.43 -7.90
N THR A 85 3.77 -10.45 -7.26
CA THR A 85 3.10 -11.70 -6.91
C THR A 85 3.59 -12.17 -5.55
N ALA A 86 2.70 -12.71 -4.73
CA ALA A 86 3.05 -13.31 -3.45
C ALA A 86 2.23 -14.58 -3.21
N GLU A 87 2.87 -15.57 -2.60
CA GLU A 87 2.17 -16.69 -1.98
C GLU A 87 1.70 -16.26 -0.59
N VAL A 88 0.42 -16.51 -0.28
CA VAL A 88 -0.18 -16.10 0.99
C VAL A 88 -0.41 -17.34 1.85
N PHE A 89 0.12 -17.33 3.07
CA PHE A 89 0.04 -18.44 4.06
C PHE A 89 0.71 -19.76 3.66
N GLU A 90 1.60 -19.76 2.65
CA GLU A 90 2.40 -20.95 2.24
C GLU A 90 1.54 -22.21 1.98
N ASN A 91 0.30 -22.01 1.53
CA ASN A 91 -0.67 -23.07 1.28
C ASN A 91 -0.88 -23.32 -0.22
N GLY A 92 0.01 -22.83 -1.08
CA GLY A 92 -0.11 -22.91 -2.53
C GLY A 92 -1.07 -21.88 -3.16
N VAL A 93 -1.65 -20.96 -2.39
CA VAL A 93 -2.49 -19.89 -2.92
C VAL A 93 -1.67 -18.64 -3.22
N TRP A 94 -1.70 -18.23 -4.48
CA TRP A 94 -0.99 -17.07 -4.99
C TRP A 94 -1.95 -15.91 -5.23
N TYR A 95 -1.43 -14.71 -5.03
CA TYR A 95 -2.06 -13.45 -5.38
C TYR A 95 -1.08 -12.59 -6.15
N GLY A 96 -1.60 -11.69 -6.98
CA GLY A 96 -0.75 -10.72 -7.66
C GLY A 96 -1.54 -9.61 -8.32
N THR A 97 -0.85 -8.53 -8.65
CA THR A 97 -1.44 -7.37 -9.34
C THR A 97 -1.09 -7.41 -10.82
N LEU A 98 -2.08 -7.60 -11.70
CA LEU A 98 -1.87 -7.60 -13.15
C LEU A 98 -1.49 -6.20 -13.63
N ARG A 99 -0.48 -6.13 -14.51
CA ARG A 99 0.03 -4.87 -15.05
C ARG A 99 -0.99 -4.20 -15.96
N GLU A 100 -1.57 -4.93 -16.91
CA GLU A 100 -2.46 -4.35 -17.95
C GLU A 100 -3.67 -3.61 -17.36
N PRO A 101 -4.45 -4.17 -16.41
CA PRO A 101 -5.57 -3.46 -15.80
C PRO A 101 -5.14 -2.18 -15.07
N VAL A 102 -4.00 -2.22 -14.35
CA VAL A 102 -3.47 -1.04 -13.65
C VAL A 102 -3.07 0.04 -14.64
N MET A 103 -2.30 -0.31 -15.67
CA MET A 103 -1.83 0.65 -16.67
C MET A 103 -2.99 1.29 -17.44
N ARG A 104 -4.04 0.51 -17.75
CA ARG A 104 -5.24 1.02 -18.40
C ARG A 104 -5.98 2.05 -17.55
N LEU A 105 -6.20 1.75 -16.26
CA LEU A 105 -6.86 2.70 -15.35
C LEU A 105 -6.06 4.00 -15.19
N LEU A 106 -4.74 3.91 -15.11
CA LEU A 106 -3.86 5.09 -15.05
C LEU A 106 -3.95 5.93 -16.35
N ALA A 107 -3.99 5.27 -17.51
CA ALA A 107 -4.17 5.94 -18.80
C ALA A 107 -5.54 6.65 -18.91
N ASP A 108 -6.58 6.09 -18.29
CA ASP A 108 -7.91 6.69 -18.17
C ASP A 108 -7.97 7.86 -17.16
N GLY A 109 -6.83 8.27 -16.59
CA GLY A 109 -6.75 9.35 -15.62
C GLY A 109 -7.20 8.98 -14.21
N LYS A 110 -7.40 7.68 -13.92
CA LYS A 110 -7.78 7.19 -12.59
C LYS A 110 -6.56 6.82 -11.78
N TRP A 111 -6.50 7.30 -10.54
CA TRP A 111 -5.46 6.89 -9.60
C TRP A 111 -5.77 5.48 -9.11
N VAL A 112 -4.76 4.61 -9.07
CA VAL A 112 -4.98 3.19 -8.78
C VAL A 112 -4.43 2.84 -7.40
N LEU A 113 -5.32 2.53 -6.46
CA LEU A 113 -5.02 2.09 -5.10
C LEU A 113 -4.80 0.58 -5.04
N SER A 114 -3.56 0.17 -4.76
CA SER A 114 -3.21 -1.21 -4.40
C SER A 114 -3.07 -1.34 -2.89
N VAL A 115 -3.86 -2.22 -2.28
CA VAL A 115 -3.81 -2.55 -0.84
C VAL A 115 -3.19 -3.92 -0.69
N ILE A 116 -1.89 -3.97 -0.46
CA ILE A 116 -1.08 -5.21 -0.47
C ILE A 116 -0.13 -5.26 0.74
N ASP A 117 0.50 -6.41 0.97
CA ASP A 117 1.48 -6.55 2.05
C ASP A 117 2.78 -5.77 1.77
N VAL A 118 3.70 -5.77 2.73
CA VAL A 118 4.89 -4.92 2.65
C VAL A 118 5.84 -5.37 1.54
N ARG A 119 5.93 -6.69 1.28
CA ARG A 119 6.80 -7.25 0.23
C ARG A 119 6.23 -6.93 -1.15
N GLY A 120 4.93 -7.16 -1.35
CA GLY A 120 4.25 -6.82 -2.61
C GLY A 120 4.31 -5.32 -2.90
N ALA A 121 4.18 -4.49 -1.88
CA ALA A 121 4.28 -3.03 -2.02
C ALA A 121 5.67 -2.54 -2.45
N ILE A 122 6.74 -3.15 -1.92
CA ILE A 122 8.12 -2.89 -2.36
C ILE A 122 8.29 -3.31 -3.83
N ALA A 123 7.84 -4.52 -4.20
CA ALA A 123 7.91 -5.00 -5.58
C ALA A 123 7.13 -4.11 -6.56
N LEU A 124 5.92 -3.69 -6.20
CA LEU A 124 5.11 -2.79 -7.03
C LEU A 124 5.77 -1.43 -7.19
N ARG A 125 6.34 -0.86 -6.12
CA ARG A 125 7.12 0.39 -6.18
C ARG A 125 8.32 0.24 -7.13
N ASP A 126 9.04 -0.88 -7.07
CA ASP A 126 10.19 -1.11 -7.96
C ASP A 126 9.74 -1.26 -9.42
N ALA A 127 8.58 -1.87 -9.66
CA ALA A 127 7.97 -1.98 -10.99
C ALA A 127 7.36 -0.66 -11.51
N LEU A 128 6.94 0.24 -10.60
CA LEU A 128 6.34 1.55 -10.89
C LEU A 128 6.96 2.62 -9.95
N PRO A 129 8.15 3.14 -10.27
CA PRO A 129 8.89 4.05 -9.38
C PRO A 129 8.18 5.37 -9.04
N ASP A 130 7.16 5.75 -9.82
CA ASP A 130 6.33 6.94 -9.59
C ASP A 130 5.15 6.68 -8.65
N ALA A 131 5.03 5.47 -8.10
CA ALA A 131 3.99 5.12 -7.15
C ALA A 131 4.08 5.97 -5.87
N VAL A 132 2.93 6.47 -5.41
CA VAL A 132 2.77 7.10 -4.11
C VAL A 132 2.66 5.99 -3.07
N SER A 133 3.78 5.61 -2.48
CA SER A 133 3.86 4.55 -1.46
C SER A 133 3.61 5.11 -0.05
N ILE A 134 2.59 4.55 0.62
CA ILE A 134 2.13 4.97 1.94
C ILE A 134 2.18 3.76 2.89
N PHE A 135 2.98 3.88 3.94
CA PHE A 135 3.03 2.91 5.02
C PHE A 135 2.13 3.35 6.17
N LEU A 136 1.16 2.51 6.53
CA LEU A 136 0.27 2.72 7.65
C LEU A 136 0.94 2.19 8.92
N LEU A 137 1.23 3.08 9.86
CA LEU A 137 1.82 2.76 11.16
C LEU A 137 0.72 2.49 12.19
N PRO A 138 0.92 1.57 13.13
CA PRO A 138 0.05 1.46 14.30
C PRO A 138 0.20 2.70 15.19
N GLU A 139 -0.77 2.95 16.05
CA GLU A 139 -0.68 3.96 17.13
C GLU A 139 0.50 3.70 18.06
N SER A 140 0.71 2.42 18.41
CA SER A 140 1.88 1.96 19.14
C SER A 140 2.11 0.47 18.89
N PRO A 141 3.33 -0.04 19.14
CA PRO A 141 3.59 -1.48 19.13
C PRO A 141 2.65 -2.25 20.08
N ALA A 142 2.33 -1.70 21.24
CA ALA A 142 1.41 -2.32 22.22
C ALA A 142 -0.01 -2.48 21.68
N VAL A 143 -0.55 -1.43 21.05
CA VAL A 143 -1.90 -1.48 20.43
C VAL A 143 -1.92 -2.49 19.27
N LEU A 144 -0.84 -2.58 18.49
CA LEU A 144 -0.73 -3.59 17.44
C LEU A 144 -0.73 -5.01 18.03
N MET A 145 -0.02 -5.23 19.14
CA MET A 145 -0.01 -6.51 19.85
C MET A 145 -1.41 -6.91 20.34
N GLU A 146 -2.14 -5.98 20.95
CA GLU A 146 -3.51 -6.22 21.42
C GLU A 146 -4.45 -6.58 20.26
N ARG A 147 -4.36 -5.87 19.13
CA ARG A 147 -5.18 -6.16 17.95
C ARG A 147 -4.88 -7.52 17.33
N LEU A 148 -3.62 -7.96 17.36
CA LEU A 148 -3.21 -9.26 16.86
C LEU A 148 -3.69 -10.40 17.79
N ARG A 149 -3.67 -10.19 19.11
CA ARG A 149 -4.20 -11.13 20.12
C ARG A 149 -5.73 -11.19 20.14
N GLY A 150 -6.40 -10.05 19.95
CA GLY A 150 -7.86 -9.90 20.07
C GLY A 150 -8.69 -10.67 19.02
N ARG A 151 -8.07 -11.35 18.06
CA ARG A 151 -8.78 -12.24 17.12
C ARG A 151 -9.18 -13.60 17.72
N GLY A 152 -8.77 -13.90 18.96
CA GLY A 152 -9.48 -14.80 19.87
C GLY A 152 -9.55 -16.29 19.52
N THR A 153 -8.87 -16.78 18.47
CA THR A 153 -8.94 -18.19 18.05
C THR A 153 -7.60 -18.77 17.59
N GLU A 154 -6.49 -18.05 17.79
CA GLU A 154 -5.14 -18.47 17.36
C GLU A 154 -4.34 -18.93 18.58
N ASP A 155 -3.55 -19.99 18.44
CA ASP A 155 -2.60 -20.43 19.48
C ASP A 155 -1.49 -19.39 19.72
N GLU A 156 -0.82 -19.47 20.87
CA GLU A 156 0.24 -18.51 21.22
C GLU A 156 1.40 -18.50 20.21
N GLU A 157 1.67 -19.63 19.56
CA GLU A 157 2.72 -19.74 18.55
C GLU A 157 2.40 -18.93 17.30
N THR A 158 1.17 -19.01 16.81
CA THR A 158 0.65 -18.22 15.68
C THR A 158 0.69 -16.73 16.02
N VAL A 159 0.28 -16.34 17.23
CA VAL A 159 0.35 -14.94 17.67
C VAL A 159 1.81 -14.46 17.66
N ARG A 160 2.75 -15.25 18.19
CA ARG A 160 4.19 -14.92 18.20
C ARG A 160 4.74 -14.73 16.79
N LEU A 161 4.42 -15.62 15.85
CA LEU A 161 4.86 -15.50 14.46
C LEU A 161 4.31 -14.23 13.79
N ARG A 162 3.04 -13.88 14.05
CA ARG A 162 2.43 -12.65 13.54
C ARG A 162 3.09 -11.40 14.11
N LEU A 163 3.48 -11.42 15.39
CA LEU A 163 4.20 -10.34 16.04
C LEU A 163 5.59 -10.14 15.46
N GLN A 164 6.35 -11.23 15.32
CA GLN A 164 7.68 -11.18 14.72
C GLN A 164 7.62 -10.61 13.29
N ARG A 165 6.66 -11.09 12.49
CA ARG A 165 6.43 -10.58 11.14
C ARG A 165 6.07 -9.09 11.14
N ALA A 166 5.22 -8.65 12.07
CA ALA A 166 4.84 -7.24 12.18
C ALA A 166 6.05 -6.34 12.53
N GLU A 167 6.95 -6.80 13.40
CA GLU A 167 8.20 -6.07 13.71
C GLU A 167 9.12 -5.98 12.48
N GLU A 168 9.28 -7.06 11.74
CA GLU A 168 10.05 -7.07 10.49
C GLU A 168 9.43 -6.12 9.45
N GLU A 169 8.11 -6.14 9.30
CA GLU A 169 7.37 -5.24 8.42
C GLU A 169 7.52 -3.76 8.83
N LEU A 170 7.55 -3.45 10.13
CA LEU A 170 7.77 -2.09 10.64
C LEU A 170 9.16 -1.55 10.33
N ARG A 171 10.19 -2.41 10.28
CA ARG A 171 11.56 -2.01 9.91
C ARG A 171 11.67 -1.57 8.45
N LEU A 172 10.71 -1.92 7.60
CA LEU A 172 10.67 -1.56 6.19
C LEU A 172 9.88 -0.27 5.92
N ALA A 173 9.38 0.40 6.97
CA ALA A 173 8.57 1.61 6.83
C ALA A 173 9.35 2.79 6.22
N ASP A 174 10.68 2.82 6.39
CA ASP A 174 11.59 3.81 5.80
C ASP A 174 11.73 3.68 4.27
N GLN A 175 11.32 2.55 3.71
CA GLN A 175 11.32 2.32 2.27
C GLN A 175 10.12 2.95 1.54
N TYR A 176 9.20 3.56 2.28
CA TYR A 176 7.99 4.19 1.76
C TYR A 176 8.18 5.69 1.67
N ARG A 177 7.52 6.30 0.68
CA ARG A 177 7.57 7.75 0.50
C ARG A 177 6.87 8.50 1.64
N TYR A 178 5.78 7.93 2.15
CA TYR A 178 5.00 8.49 3.24
C TYR A 178 4.74 7.46 4.33
N ARG A 179 4.73 7.93 5.57
CA ARG A 179 4.35 7.15 6.76
C ARG A 179 3.18 7.85 7.44
N VAL A 180 2.10 7.12 7.71
CA VAL A 180 0.87 7.66 8.30
C VAL A 180 0.49 6.83 9.51
N MET A 181 0.37 7.46 10.68
CA MET A 181 -0.13 6.80 11.88
C MET A 181 -1.63 6.55 11.78
N ASN A 182 -2.06 5.35 12.17
CA ASN A 182 -3.46 4.96 12.29
C ASN A 182 -3.89 4.83 13.76
N ASP A 183 -3.87 5.97 14.44
CA ASP A 183 -4.47 6.23 15.75
C ASP A 183 -6.01 6.26 15.64
N ARG A 184 -6.53 7.11 14.74
CA ARG A 184 -7.95 7.20 14.40
C ARG A 184 -8.09 7.07 12.90
N VAL A 185 -9.03 6.22 12.47
CA VAL A 185 -9.20 5.88 11.05
C VAL A 185 -9.52 7.13 10.23
N GLU A 186 -10.37 8.01 10.74
CA GLU A 186 -10.75 9.26 10.06
C GLU A 186 -9.55 10.20 9.87
N ASP A 187 -8.68 10.28 10.88
CA ASP A 187 -7.50 11.15 10.85
C ASP A 187 -6.44 10.59 9.90
N ALA A 188 -6.23 9.28 9.91
CA ALA A 188 -5.37 8.60 8.94
C ALA A 188 -5.85 8.82 7.49
N VAL A 189 -7.16 8.70 7.26
CA VAL A 189 -7.77 8.97 5.94
C VAL A 189 -7.58 10.44 5.55
N ALA A 190 -7.80 11.38 6.46
CA ALA A 190 -7.59 12.81 6.18
C ALA A 190 -6.13 13.12 5.80
N ARG A 191 -5.16 12.56 6.53
CA ARG A 191 -3.72 12.69 6.24
C ARG A 191 -3.38 12.09 4.87
N ILE A 192 -3.94 10.92 4.52
CA ILE A 192 -3.71 10.31 3.21
C ILE A 192 -4.36 11.13 2.08
N CYS A 193 -5.57 11.66 2.28
CA CYS A 193 -6.18 12.56 1.31
C CYS A 193 -5.31 13.81 1.08
N ALA A 194 -4.71 14.38 2.13
CA ALA A 194 -3.77 15.48 2.00
C ALA A 194 -2.53 15.11 1.17
N ILE A 195 -1.98 13.91 1.37
CA ILE A 195 -0.88 13.37 0.54
C ILE A 195 -1.30 13.25 -0.93
N LEU A 196 -2.47 12.67 -1.21
CA LEU A 196 -2.97 12.51 -2.58
C LEU A 196 -3.23 13.86 -3.27
N ALA A 197 -3.78 14.83 -2.53
CA ALA A 197 -3.98 16.19 -3.02
C ALA A 197 -2.65 16.86 -3.37
N LEU A 198 -1.65 16.75 -2.49
CA LEU A 198 -0.30 17.28 -2.72
C LEU A 198 0.34 16.65 -3.98
N GLU A 199 0.26 15.33 -4.11
CA GLU A 199 0.82 14.59 -5.25
C GLU A 199 0.13 14.93 -6.57
N ALA A 200 -1.13 15.35 -6.52
CA ALA A 200 -1.92 15.81 -7.66
C ALA A 200 -1.74 17.31 -7.96
N GLY A 201 -0.99 18.05 -7.13
CA GLY A 201 -0.81 19.50 -7.27
C GLY A 201 -2.03 20.33 -6.85
N LEU A 202 -2.88 19.79 -5.98
CA LEU A 202 -4.06 20.48 -5.43
C LEU A 202 -3.68 21.24 -4.15
N THR A 203 -2.90 22.32 -4.28
CA THR A 203 -2.51 23.15 -3.12
C THR A 203 -3.64 24.11 -2.74
N GLY A 204 -4.15 24.03 -1.50
CA GLY A 204 -5.09 25.02 -0.92
C GLY A 204 -6.21 24.46 -0.02
N THR A 205 -6.44 23.14 0.04
CA THR A 205 -7.62 22.55 0.71
C THR A 205 -7.33 21.51 1.80
N TYR A 206 -6.08 21.10 2.01
CA TYR A 206 -5.72 20.05 2.98
C TYR A 206 -4.54 20.46 3.85
N ASP A 207 -4.75 20.57 5.17
CA ASP A 207 -3.70 20.89 6.17
C ASP A 207 -2.83 19.64 6.43
N PRO A 208 -1.51 19.68 6.17
CA PRO A 208 -0.61 18.52 6.24
C PRO A 208 -0.21 18.08 7.67
N LYS A 209 -0.91 18.51 8.73
CA LYS A 209 -0.54 18.14 10.11
C LYS A 209 -0.41 16.62 10.29
N GLY A 210 0.81 16.18 10.62
CA GLY A 210 1.16 14.78 10.86
C GLY A 210 1.75 14.02 9.66
N ILE A 211 1.99 14.66 8.51
CA ILE A 211 2.73 14.06 7.40
C ILE A 211 4.23 14.16 7.69
N VAL A 212 4.90 13.03 7.92
CA VAL A 212 6.36 12.94 7.87
C VAL A 212 6.75 12.53 6.44
N ALA A 213 7.13 13.53 5.64
CA ALA A 213 7.77 13.30 4.35
C ALA A 213 9.29 13.44 4.55
N ASP A 214 10.08 12.52 4.02
CA ASP A 214 11.54 12.63 4.11
C ASP A 214 12.02 13.83 3.27
N GLY A 215 12.43 14.89 3.99
CA GLY A 215 13.17 16.04 3.49
C GLY A 215 14.43 16.18 4.33
N GLY A 216 15.58 16.31 3.67
CA GLY A 216 16.90 16.25 4.27
C GLY A 216 17.11 17.20 5.45
N CYS A 217 17.96 16.75 6.35
CA CYS A 217 18.59 17.57 7.37
C CYS A 217 19.25 18.80 6.70
N SER A 218 18.82 20.01 7.06
CA SER A 218 19.64 21.21 6.95
C SER A 218 19.82 21.74 8.37
N PRO A 219 21.05 21.76 8.92
CA PRO A 219 21.29 22.44 10.16
C PRO A 219 21.15 23.95 9.94
N CYS A 220 20.54 24.57 10.94
CA CYS A 220 20.36 25.99 11.14
C CYS A 220 21.55 26.82 10.63
N THR A 221 21.25 27.78 9.77
CA THR A 221 22.03 29.02 9.69
C THR A 221 21.86 29.78 11.01
N THR A 222 22.97 29.94 11.73
CA THR A 222 23.14 31.00 12.72
C THR A 222 24.33 31.85 12.27
N ASN A 223 24.06 33.16 12.16
CA ASN A 223 24.94 34.33 11.96
C ASN A 223 26.44 34.10 11.74
#